data_AF-A0A2V8RX32-F1
#
_entry.id   AF-A0A2V8RX32-F1
#
_cell.length_a   1.000
_cell.length_b   1.000
_cell.length_c   1.000
_cell.angle_alpha   90.00
_cell.angle_beta   90.00
_cell.angle_gamma   90.00
#
_symmetry.space_group_name_H-M   'P 1'
#
loop_
_entity.id
_entity.type
_entity.pdbx_description
1 polymer ?
#
loop_
_entity_poly.entity_id
_entity_poly.type
_entity_poly.pdbx_seq_one_letter_code
_entity_poly.pdbx_strand_id
1 'polypeptide(L)'
;MAVFGRKVHVTETPDVRHITNPDVMHEESDVSVKGVALFVFGLGVFGLITCGVIYALFWYFDVRETHKAEKEFHSPMARLPEERQPPAGIPHLQGAPGDRALDAPDTKDPRYDLQLKPPDEEGKLLRQKYDWDLTHYGQPDPSTGMVRVPIDDAMQRLLQKGLPARPAQPGDPSVIGGMDVPSYASAGRQTEKRDQ
;
A
#
# COMPACT_ATOMS: atom_id res chain seq x y z
N MET A 1 18.89 86.88 -53.49
CA MET A 1 17.99 85.81 -53.03
C MET A 1 18.18 84.60 -53.94
N ALA A 2 18.87 83.56 -53.48
CA ALA A 2 19.06 82.32 -54.22
C ALA A 2 18.31 81.21 -53.46
N VAL A 3 17.24 80.70 -54.06
CA VAL A 3 16.40 79.65 -53.49
C VAL A 3 17.09 78.32 -53.75
N PHE A 4 17.65 77.73 -52.71
CA PHE A 4 18.16 76.35 -52.70
C PHE A 4 16.97 75.39 -52.84
N GLY A 5 16.74 74.90 -54.06
CA GLY A 5 15.81 73.78 -54.29
C GLY A 5 16.39 72.50 -53.68
N ARG A 6 15.75 71.96 -52.64
CA ARG A 6 16.07 70.61 -52.15
C ARG A 6 15.77 69.61 -53.25
N LYS A 7 16.80 68.90 -53.72
CA LYS A 7 16.61 67.70 -54.53
C LYS A 7 16.17 66.58 -53.58
N VAL A 8 14.91 66.17 -53.66
CA VAL A 8 14.39 65.01 -52.95
C VAL A 8 15.07 63.79 -53.56
N HIS A 9 15.91 63.10 -52.79
CA HIS A 9 16.55 61.86 -53.23
C HIS A 9 15.49 60.75 -53.17
N VAL A 10 14.85 60.46 -54.30
CA VAL A 10 13.95 59.32 -54.42
C VAL A 10 14.85 58.08 -54.52
N THR A 11 14.96 57.35 -53.43
CA THR A 11 15.60 56.03 -53.43
C THR A 11 14.58 55.05 -53.99
N GLU A 12 14.48 54.96 -55.32
CA GLU A 12 13.76 53.87 -55.94
C GLU A 12 14.49 52.58 -55.58
N THR A 13 13.92 51.79 -54.67
CA THR A 13 14.37 50.41 -54.48
C THR A 13 14.09 49.69 -55.80
N PRO A 14 15.12 49.21 -56.51
CA PRO A 14 14.90 48.54 -57.79
C PRO A 14 13.95 47.37 -57.56
N ASP A 15 12.94 47.23 -58.42
CA ASP A 15 11.92 46.19 -58.27
C ASP A 15 12.56 44.81 -58.36
N VAL A 16 12.75 44.16 -57.21
CA VAL A 16 13.49 42.89 -57.07
C VAL A 16 12.65 41.67 -57.46
N ARG A 17 11.41 41.87 -57.92
CA ARG A 17 10.51 40.79 -58.37
C ARG A 17 11.07 39.98 -59.54
N HIS A 18 12.09 40.48 -60.22
CA HIS A 18 12.78 39.78 -61.31
C HIS A 18 13.94 38.89 -60.83
N ILE A 19 14.37 38.99 -59.56
CA ILE A 19 15.38 38.09 -58.99
C ILE A 19 14.69 36.79 -58.60
N THR A 20 14.45 35.95 -59.59
CA THR A 20 14.10 34.54 -59.39
C THR A 20 15.40 33.75 -59.29
N ASN A 21 15.54 32.87 -58.30
CA ASN A 21 16.68 31.96 -58.25
C ASN A 21 16.33 30.70 -59.07
N PRO A 22 16.72 30.61 -60.36
CA PRO A 22 16.28 29.52 -61.23
C PRO A 22 16.81 28.15 -60.76
N ASP A 23 17.87 28.14 -59.95
CA ASP A 23 18.46 26.93 -59.36
C ASP A 23 17.72 26.46 -58.09
N VAL A 24 16.82 27.26 -57.52
CA VAL A 24 15.92 26.82 -56.44
C VAL A 24 14.68 26.25 -57.11
N MET A 25 14.84 25.09 -57.71
CA MET A 25 13.72 24.20 -57.98
C MET A 25 13.42 23.44 -56.68
N HIS A 26 12.14 23.35 -56.33
CA HIS A 26 11.73 22.35 -55.34
C HIS A 26 12.09 20.98 -55.92
N GLU A 27 12.91 20.22 -55.20
CA GLU A 27 13.10 18.81 -55.50
C GLU A 27 11.74 18.13 -55.32
N GLU A 28 11.05 17.85 -56.43
CA GLU A 28 9.91 16.93 -56.48
C GLU A 28 10.41 15.49 -56.29
N SER A 29 11.13 15.23 -55.21
CA SER A 29 11.42 13.86 -54.78
C SER A 29 10.18 13.37 -54.06
N ASP A 30 9.18 13.03 -54.86
CA ASP A 30 7.97 12.39 -54.41
C ASP A 30 8.36 11.08 -53.75
N VAL A 31 8.10 10.97 -52.45
CA VAL A 31 8.31 9.73 -51.73
C VAL A 31 7.49 8.66 -52.45
N SER A 32 8.15 7.55 -52.83
CA SER A 32 7.47 6.53 -53.63
C SER A 32 6.31 5.92 -52.83
N VAL A 33 5.07 6.27 -53.20
CA VAL A 33 3.86 5.79 -52.49
C VAL A 33 3.82 4.27 -52.46
N LYS A 34 4.25 3.61 -53.54
CA LYS A 34 4.41 2.15 -53.60
C LYS A 34 5.44 1.63 -52.60
N GLY A 35 6.58 2.30 -52.45
CA GLY A 35 7.61 1.92 -51.50
C GLY A 35 7.15 2.06 -50.06
N VAL A 36 6.46 3.16 -49.74
CA VAL A 36 5.87 3.40 -48.42
C VAL A 36 4.77 2.38 -48.12
N ALA A 37 3.88 2.10 -49.08
CA ALA A 37 2.82 1.11 -48.90
C ALA A 37 3.38 -0.30 -48.68
N LEU A 38 4.39 -0.70 -49.46
CA LEU A 38 5.06 -1.99 -49.29
C LEU A 38 5.79 -2.08 -47.95
N PHE A 39 6.41 -0.99 -47.50
CA PHE A 39 7.08 -0.91 -46.20
C PHE A 39 6.09 -1.07 -45.04
N VAL A 40 4.97 -0.35 -45.05
CA VAL A 40 3.94 -0.47 -44.01
C VAL A 40 3.33 -1.86 -44.00
N PHE A 41 3.08 -2.44 -45.18
CA PHE A 41 2.60 -3.81 -45.29
C PHE A 41 3.62 -4.82 -44.73
N GLY A 42 4.89 -4.69 -45.11
CA GLY A 42 5.97 -5.54 -44.60
C GLY A 42 6.14 -5.43 -43.08
N LEU A 43 6.06 -4.22 -42.53
CA LEU A 43 6.11 -3.98 -41.09
C LEU A 43 4.91 -4.62 -40.37
N GLY A 44 3.71 -4.51 -40.94
CA GLY A 44 2.51 -5.14 -40.39
C GLY A 44 2.61 -6.66 -40.37
N VAL A 45 3.06 -7.26 -41.49
CA VAL A 45 3.26 -8.72 -41.58
C VAL A 45 4.34 -9.17 -40.59
N PHE A 46 5.45 -8.46 -40.46
CA PHE A 46 6.50 -8.77 -39.50
C PHE A 46 6.01 -8.68 -38.04
N GLY A 47 5.19 -7.67 -37.72
CA GLY A 47 4.54 -7.54 -36.42
C GLY A 47 3.64 -8.74 -36.12
N LEU A 48 2.81 -9.16 -37.09
CA LEU A 48 1.95 -10.34 -36.94
C LEU A 48 2.76 -11.63 -36.77
N ILE A 49 3.86 -11.79 -37.52
CA ILE A 49 4.77 -12.94 -37.35
C ILE A 49 5.36 -12.93 -35.94
N THR A 50 5.81 -11.78 -35.44
CA THR A 50 6.37 -11.65 -34.09
C THR A 50 5.34 -12.02 -33.02
N CYS A 51 4.11 -11.51 -33.13
CA CYS A 51 3.00 -11.90 -32.25
C CYS A 51 2.70 -13.40 -32.33
N GLY A 52 2.73 -13.99 -33.53
CA GLY A 52 2.53 -15.42 -33.73
C GLY A 52 3.62 -16.27 -33.08
N VAL A 53 4.89 -15.86 -33.18
CA VAL A 53 6.02 -16.54 -32.50
C VAL A 53 5.88 -16.45 -30.99
N ILE A 54 5.52 -15.28 -30.46
CA ILE A 54 5.28 -15.10 -29.02
C ILE A 54 4.13 -16.00 -28.57
N TYR A 55 3.00 -15.99 -29.29
CA TYR A 55 1.86 -16.85 -28.98
C TYR A 55 2.22 -18.35 -29.04
N ALA A 56 2.96 -18.77 -30.06
CA ALA A 56 3.45 -20.14 -30.18
C ALA A 56 4.39 -20.53 -29.04
N LEU A 57 5.27 -19.62 -28.61
CA LEU A 57 6.16 -19.82 -27.47
C LEU A 57 5.37 -19.93 -26.16
N PHE A 58 4.38 -19.07 -25.96
CA PHE A 58 3.48 -19.14 -24.81
C PHE A 58 2.72 -20.47 -24.78
N TRP A 59 2.10 -20.86 -25.89
CA TRP A 59 1.41 -22.15 -26.00
C TRP A 59 2.36 -23.32 -25.74
N TYR A 60 3.57 -23.27 -26.29
CA TYR A 60 4.59 -24.29 -26.08
C TYR A 60 5.07 -24.37 -24.63
N PHE A 61 5.25 -23.22 -23.97
CA PHE A 61 5.64 -23.15 -22.57
C PHE A 61 4.50 -23.56 -21.64
N ASP A 62 3.26 -23.21 -21.92
CA ASP A 62 2.07 -23.63 -21.16
C ASP A 62 1.90 -25.16 -21.18
N VAL A 63 2.01 -25.78 -22.36
CA VAL A 63 2.02 -27.25 -22.50
C VAL A 63 3.21 -27.87 -21.76
N ARG A 64 4.36 -27.21 -21.71
CA ARG A 64 5.55 -27.71 -20.99
C ARG A 64 5.48 -27.50 -19.49
N GLU A 65 4.92 -26.40 -19.02
CA GLU A 65 4.76 -26.07 -17.60
C GLU A 65 3.73 -26.97 -16.95
N THR A 66 2.61 -27.28 -17.61
CA THR A 66 1.65 -28.26 -17.08
C THR A 66 2.29 -29.64 -16.87
N HIS A 67 3.11 -30.11 -17.82
CA HIS A 67 3.86 -31.36 -17.68
C HIS A 67 5.05 -31.30 -16.72
N LYS A 68 5.59 -30.10 -16.43
CA LYS A 68 6.65 -29.89 -15.45
C LYS A 68 6.12 -29.66 -14.05
N ALA A 69 4.96 -29.02 -13.87
CA ALA A 69 4.29 -28.85 -12.58
C ALA A 69 3.90 -30.20 -11.98
N GLU A 70 3.50 -31.15 -12.83
CA GLU A 70 3.23 -32.53 -12.39
C GLU A 70 4.51 -33.33 -12.08
N LYS A 71 5.66 -32.90 -12.61
CA LYS A 71 6.98 -33.55 -12.44
C LYS A 71 7.96 -32.72 -11.62
N GLU A 72 7.53 -31.60 -11.05
CA GLU A 72 8.38 -30.72 -10.26
C GLU A 72 8.63 -31.49 -8.98
N PHE A 73 9.76 -32.19 -8.96
CA PHE A 73 10.40 -32.61 -7.75
C PHE A 73 10.44 -31.38 -6.84
N HIS A 74 9.54 -31.37 -5.86
CA HIS A 74 9.58 -30.42 -4.76
C HIS A 74 11.03 -30.42 -4.27
N SER A 75 11.74 -29.31 -4.47
CA SER A 75 13.00 -29.16 -3.76
C SER A 75 12.67 -29.33 -2.27
N PRO A 76 13.51 -30.00 -1.46
CA PRO A 76 13.18 -30.28 -0.06
C PRO A 76 12.95 -29.00 0.78
N MET A 77 13.13 -27.81 0.19
CA MET A 77 12.80 -26.51 0.76
C MET A 77 11.73 -25.70 -0.02
N ALA A 78 11.21 -26.18 -1.15
CA ALA A 78 10.08 -25.55 -1.84
C ALA A 78 8.80 -25.87 -1.08
N ARG A 79 8.25 -24.83 -0.45
CA ARG A 79 7.00 -24.93 0.29
C ARG A 79 5.86 -25.29 -0.65
N LEU A 80 5.15 -26.37 -0.34
CA LEU A 80 3.90 -26.75 -1.00
C LEU A 80 2.92 -25.55 -1.00
N PRO A 81 1.96 -25.45 -1.94
CA PRO A 81 0.92 -24.41 -1.89
C PRO A 81 0.19 -24.36 -0.53
N GLU A 82 0.06 -25.52 0.12
CA GLU A 82 -0.49 -25.71 1.47
C GLU A 82 0.45 -25.21 2.58
N GLU A 83 1.76 -25.11 2.31
CA GLU A 83 2.84 -24.70 3.22
C GLU A 83 3.28 -23.24 2.99
N ARG A 84 2.86 -22.62 1.88
CA ARG A 84 2.88 -21.16 1.69
C ARG A 84 1.86 -20.47 2.58
N GLN A 85 0.78 -21.16 2.92
CA GLN A 85 -0.10 -20.75 4.00
C GLN A 85 0.54 -21.23 5.31
N PRO A 86 0.72 -20.35 6.31
CA PRO A 86 1.09 -20.82 7.63
C PRO A 86 0.06 -21.87 8.08
N PRO A 87 0.50 -22.96 8.74
CA PRO A 87 -0.39 -24.00 9.26
C PRO A 87 -1.62 -23.40 9.93
N ALA A 88 -2.80 -23.94 9.63
CA ALA A 88 -4.04 -23.51 10.26
C ALA A 88 -3.88 -23.57 11.79
N GLY A 89 -3.85 -22.40 12.45
CA GLY A 89 -3.66 -22.29 13.90
C GLY A 89 -2.50 -21.40 14.36
N ILE A 90 -1.63 -20.93 13.46
CA ILE A 90 -0.65 -19.89 13.81
C ILE A 90 -1.33 -18.52 13.66
N PRO A 91 -1.36 -17.65 14.68
CA PRO A 91 -2.00 -16.34 14.57
C PRO A 91 -1.28 -15.44 13.57
N HIS A 92 -2.02 -14.84 12.65
CA HIS A 92 -1.48 -13.94 11.64
C HIS A 92 -1.19 -12.56 12.28
N LEU A 93 -0.21 -11.81 11.76
CA LEU A 93 0.07 -10.44 12.22
C LEU A 93 -0.80 -9.39 11.52
N GLN A 94 -1.42 -9.76 10.40
CA GLN A 94 -2.66 -9.14 9.92
C GLN A 94 -3.77 -10.07 10.36
N GLY A 95 -4.34 -9.73 11.52
CA GLY A 95 -5.47 -10.44 12.06
C GLY A 95 -5.17 -11.32 13.28
N ALA A 96 -5.49 -10.75 14.44
CA ALA A 96 -5.40 -11.40 15.74
C ALA A 96 -6.24 -12.71 15.73
N PRO A 97 -6.11 -13.60 16.74
CA PRO A 97 -6.68 -14.95 16.78
C PRO A 97 -8.20 -15.13 16.54
N GLY A 98 -8.93 -14.07 16.17
CA GLY A 98 -10.34 -14.05 15.80
C GLY A 98 -10.65 -13.59 14.36
N ASP A 99 -9.76 -13.70 13.37
CA ASP A 99 -10.11 -13.35 11.97
C ASP A 99 -11.20 -14.23 11.35
N ARG A 100 -11.35 -15.45 11.87
CA ARG A 100 -12.53 -16.31 11.61
C ARG A 100 -13.63 -16.17 12.68
N ALA A 101 -13.39 -15.34 13.70
CA ALA A 101 -14.28 -15.12 14.84
C ALA A 101 -14.75 -13.66 14.94
N LEU A 102 -14.80 -12.93 13.82
CA LEU A 102 -15.86 -11.95 13.67
C LEU A 102 -17.15 -12.77 13.52
N ASP A 103 -17.78 -13.09 14.64
CA ASP A 103 -19.19 -13.48 14.72
C ASP A 103 -20.10 -12.30 14.29
N ALA A 104 -19.76 -11.62 13.20
CA ALA A 104 -20.72 -10.76 12.54
C ALA A 104 -21.87 -11.67 12.10
N PRO A 105 -23.12 -11.21 12.17
CA PRO A 105 -24.30 -12.04 11.89
C PRO A 105 -24.27 -12.70 10.50
N ASP A 106 -23.44 -12.19 9.58
CA ASP A 106 -23.26 -12.68 8.20
C ASP A 106 -21.99 -13.54 7.98
N THR A 107 -21.00 -13.51 8.88
CA THR A 107 -19.71 -14.25 8.69
C THR A 107 -19.86 -15.77 8.89
N LYS A 108 -20.96 -16.23 9.49
CA LYS A 108 -21.27 -17.67 9.60
C LYS A 108 -21.83 -18.25 8.30
N ASP A 109 -22.22 -17.42 7.34
CA ASP A 109 -22.56 -17.89 6.01
C ASP A 109 -21.25 -18.13 5.22
N PRO A 110 -20.97 -19.37 4.78
CA PRO A 110 -19.77 -19.68 3.99
C PRO A 110 -19.67 -18.90 2.66
N ARG A 111 -20.71 -18.14 2.30
CA ARG A 111 -20.73 -17.23 1.14
C ARG A 111 -20.17 -15.83 1.43
N TYR A 112 -20.01 -15.47 2.70
CA TYR A 112 -19.51 -14.16 3.09
C TYR A 112 -17.97 -14.15 3.12
N ASP A 113 -17.35 -14.07 1.94
CA ASP A 113 -15.90 -13.99 1.83
C ASP A 113 -15.42 -12.54 1.98
N LEU A 114 -14.87 -12.22 3.15
CA LEU A 114 -14.33 -10.90 3.46
C LEU A 114 -13.12 -10.55 2.58
N GLN A 115 -12.46 -11.52 1.94
CA GLN A 115 -11.33 -11.30 1.02
C GLN A 115 -11.75 -10.70 -0.32
N LEU A 116 -13.00 -10.91 -0.74
CA LEU A 116 -13.57 -10.35 -1.97
C LEU A 116 -14.15 -8.95 -1.76
N LYS A 117 -14.18 -8.47 -0.51
CA LYS A 117 -14.70 -7.16 -0.14
C LYS A 117 -13.62 -6.07 -0.19
N PRO A 118 -14.02 -4.79 -0.28
CA PRO A 118 -13.07 -3.70 -0.20
C PRO A 118 -12.31 -3.71 1.16
N PRO A 119 -11.04 -3.25 1.18
CA PRO A 119 -10.19 -3.33 2.38
C PRO A 119 -10.78 -2.71 3.66
N ASP A 120 -11.67 -1.70 3.52
CA ASP A 120 -12.23 -0.97 4.66
C ASP A 120 -13.32 -1.75 5.42
N GLU A 121 -13.87 -2.82 4.86
CA GLU A 121 -15.01 -3.54 5.44
C GLU A 121 -14.65 -4.30 6.71
N GLU A 122 -13.45 -4.87 6.76
CA GLU A 122 -12.93 -5.55 7.95
C GLU A 122 -12.85 -4.59 9.14
N GLY A 123 -12.31 -3.38 8.91
CA GLY A 123 -12.21 -2.35 9.94
C GLY A 123 -13.58 -1.92 10.49
N LYS A 124 -14.60 -1.80 9.61
CA LYS A 124 -15.97 -1.46 10.03
C LYS A 124 -16.59 -2.57 10.89
N LEU A 125 -16.43 -3.83 10.50
CA LEU A 125 -16.97 -4.97 11.25
C LEU A 125 -16.29 -5.09 12.61
N LEU A 126 -14.96 -4.91 12.66
CA LEU A 126 -14.22 -4.92 13.91
C LEU A 126 -14.67 -3.79 14.85
N ARG A 127 -14.89 -2.60 14.28
CA ARG A 127 -15.41 -1.46 15.04
C ARG A 127 -16.78 -1.75 15.63
N GLN A 128 -17.70 -2.30 14.84
CA GLN A 128 -19.04 -2.67 15.30
C GLN A 128 -18.99 -3.71 16.42
N LYS A 129 -18.11 -4.72 16.30
CA LYS A 129 -17.90 -5.72 17.35
C LYS A 129 -17.43 -5.08 18.66
N TYR A 130 -16.44 -4.19 18.61
CA TYR A 130 -15.96 -3.51 19.80
C TYR A 130 -17.02 -2.59 20.41
N ASP A 131 -17.77 -1.85 19.59
CA ASP A 131 -18.85 -0.99 20.07
C ASP A 131 -19.95 -1.83 20.75
N TRP A 132 -20.30 -2.99 20.19
CA TRP A 132 -21.20 -3.96 20.82
C TRP A 132 -20.64 -4.47 22.15
N ASP A 133 -19.35 -4.82 22.17
CA ASP A 133 -18.70 -5.37 23.34
C ASP A 133 -18.60 -4.40 24.52
N LEU A 134 -18.50 -3.11 24.22
CA LEU A 134 -18.45 -2.03 25.21
C LEU A 134 -19.84 -1.67 25.76
N THR A 135 -20.90 -1.89 24.98
CA THR A 135 -22.27 -1.44 25.30
C THR A 135 -23.18 -2.55 25.83
N HIS A 136 -22.84 -3.82 25.57
CA HIS A 136 -23.69 -4.96 25.92
C HIS A 136 -22.95 -5.99 26.77
N TYR A 137 -23.71 -6.65 27.65
CA TYR A 137 -23.22 -7.77 28.45
C TYR A 137 -22.75 -8.91 27.53
N GLY A 138 -21.57 -9.46 27.84
CA GLY A 138 -21.05 -10.64 27.17
C GLY A 138 -21.64 -11.93 27.73
N GLN A 139 -21.44 -13.04 27.03
CA GLN A 139 -21.75 -14.35 27.59
C GLN A 139 -20.78 -14.67 28.75
N PRO A 140 -21.22 -15.40 29.78
CA PRO A 140 -20.35 -15.86 30.85
C PRO A 140 -19.28 -16.80 30.30
N ASP A 141 -18.03 -16.60 30.72
CA ASP A 141 -16.96 -17.57 30.44
C ASP A 141 -17.26 -18.87 31.21
N PRO A 142 -17.40 -20.02 30.54
CA PRO A 142 -17.75 -21.28 31.18
C PRO A 142 -16.66 -21.79 32.14
N SER A 143 -15.42 -21.34 31.99
CA SER A 143 -14.29 -21.77 32.82
C SER A 143 -14.12 -20.94 34.09
N THR A 144 -14.32 -19.62 33.98
CA THR A 144 -14.09 -18.68 35.10
C THR A 144 -15.37 -18.15 35.72
N GLY A 145 -16.52 -18.31 35.05
CA GLY A 145 -17.81 -17.73 35.46
C GLY A 145 -17.85 -16.20 35.35
N MET A 146 -16.79 -15.56 34.84
CA MET A 146 -16.73 -14.11 34.69
C MET A 146 -17.56 -13.67 33.50
N VAL A 147 -18.30 -12.57 33.66
CA VAL A 147 -19.15 -11.97 32.63
C VAL A 147 -18.56 -10.62 32.24
N ARG A 148 -18.48 -10.34 30.93
CA ARG A 148 -18.14 -9.00 30.44
C ARG A 148 -19.29 -8.04 30.72
N VAL A 149 -18.98 -6.93 31.39
CA VAL A 149 -19.94 -5.88 31.78
C VAL A 149 -19.76 -4.68 30.84
N PRO A 150 -20.85 -3.99 30.42
CA PRO A 150 -20.76 -2.73 29.68
C PRO A 150 -19.89 -1.70 30.41
N ILE A 151 -19.22 -0.84 29.66
CA ILE A 151 -18.27 0.13 30.21
C ILE A 151 -18.94 1.08 31.22
N ASP A 152 -20.18 1.51 30.93
CA ASP A 152 -20.93 2.42 31.81
C ASP A 152 -21.24 1.78 33.16
N ASP A 153 -21.70 0.53 33.14
CA ASP A 153 -21.99 -0.25 34.35
C ASP A 153 -20.71 -0.57 35.13
N ALA A 154 -19.62 -0.86 34.43
CA ALA A 154 -18.32 -1.11 35.04
C ALA A 154 -17.81 0.14 35.77
N MET A 155 -17.91 1.32 35.16
CA MET A 155 -17.56 2.59 35.79
C MET A 155 -18.40 2.85 37.04
N GLN A 156 -19.72 2.67 36.97
CA GLN A 156 -20.60 2.87 38.12
C GLN A 156 -20.24 1.93 39.28
N ARG A 157 -20.01 0.65 39.00
CA ARG A 157 -19.60 -0.34 40.02
C ARG A 157 -18.23 -0.04 40.59
N LEU A 158 -17.30 0.48 39.79
CA LEU A 158 -15.97 0.88 40.26
C LEU A 158 -16.06 2.10 41.18
N LEU A 159 -16.88 3.09 40.83
CA LEU A 159 -17.13 4.26 41.68
C LEU A 159 -17.79 3.86 43.01
N GLN A 160 -18.74 2.92 42.98
CA GLN A 160 -19.36 2.38 44.20
C GLN A 160 -18.37 1.62 45.09
N LYS A 161 -17.44 0.86 44.48
CA LYS A 161 -16.38 0.13 45.22
C LYS A 161 -15.28 1.05 45.74
N GLY A 162 -15.13 2.23 45.13
CA GLY A 162 -14.00 3.12 45.35
C GLY A 162 -12.75 2.66 44.58
N LEU A 163 -11.90 3.62 44.20
CA LEU A 163 -10.60 3.32 43.61
C LEU A 163 -9.64 2.84 44.72
N PRO A 164 -8.88 1.76 44.51
CA PRO A 164 -7.88 1.34 45.48
C PRO A 164 -6.78 2.42 45.55
N ALA A 165 -6.86 3.29 46.56
CA ALA A 165 -5.79 4.21 46.87
C ALA A 165 -4.63 3.41 47.48
N ARG A 166 -3.42 3.55 46.92
CA ARG A 166 -2.22 2.96 47.50
C ARG A 166 -2.10 3.46 48.96
N PRO A 167 -1.96 2.57 49.96
CA PRO A 167 -1.68 3.04 51.31
C PRO A 167 -0.37 3.81 51.27
N ALA A 168 -0.38 5.04 51.80
CA ALA A 168 0.85 5.78 52.03
C ALA A 168 1.71 4.92 52.96
N GLN A 169 2.86 4.46 52.48
CA GLN A 169 3.81 3.72 53.29
C GLN A 169 4.35 4.70 54.35
N PRO A 170 4.15 4.48 55.65
CA PRO A 170 4.70 5.35 56.67
C PRO A 170 6.20 5.06 56.77
N GLY A 171 7.01 5.80 56.00
CA GLY A 171 8.46 5.63 56.03
C GLY A 171 9.24 6.12 54.83
N ASP A 172 8.74 7.06 54.02
CA ASP A 172 9.63 7.82 53.12
C ASP A 172 10.38 8.87 53.98
N PRO A 173 11.67 8.68 54.31
CA PRO A 173 12.46 9.82 54.76
C PRO A 173 12.45 10.83 53.62
N SER A 174 11.94 12.03 53.92
CA SER A 174 12.11 13.20 53.07
C SER A 174 13.53 13.21 52.52
N VAL A 175 13.69 13.30 51.21
CA VAL A 175 14.97 13.50 50.54
C VAL A 175 15.58 14.80 51.09
N ILE A 176 16.40 14.69 52.14
CA ILE A 176 17.12 15.83 52.71
C ILE A 176 18.43 15.94 51.96
N GLY A 177 18.53 16.97 51.12
CA GLY A 177 19.83 17.53 50.72
C GLY A 177 20.64 16.77 49.68
N GLY A 178 19.99 16.24 48.62
CA GLY A 178 20.67 15.95 47.34
C GLY A 178 21.73 14.83 47.35
N MET A 179 21.80 14.00 48.39
CA MET A 179 22.74 12.87 48.49
C MET A 179 22.18 11.52 48.01
N ASP A 180 20.85 11.42 47.87
CA ASP A 180 20.19 10.20 47.44
C ASP A 180 19.74 10.34 45.99
N VAL A 181 20.28 9.51 45.09
CA VAL A 181 19.91 9.47 43.68
C VAL A 181 19.07 8.22 43.39
N PRO A 182 18.11 8.27 42.45
CA PRO A 182 17.37 7.07 42.06
C PRO A 182 18.34 6.01 41.52
N SER A 183 18.31 4.81 42.10
CA SER A 183 19.17 3.72 41.63
C SER A 183 18.70 3.26 40.25
N TYR A 184 19.60 3.35 39.26
CA TYR A 184 19.36 2.89 37.89
C TYR A 184 19.11 1.38 37.84
N ALA A 185 19.74 0.61 38.74
CA ALA A 185 19.56 -0.84 38.84
C ALA A 185 18.14 -1.23 39.31
N SER A 186 17.44 -0.34 40.00
CA SER A 186 16.09 -0.58 40.53
C SER A 186 14.97 0.07 39.70
N ALA A 187 15.32 0.60 38.51
CA ALA A 187 14.42 1.41 37.68
C ALA A 187 13.79 2.59 38.47
N GLY A 188 14.56 3.18 39.39
CA GLY A 188 14.12 4.31 40.23
C GLY A 188 13.18 3.93 41.39
N ARG A 189 12.97 2.64 41.66
CA ARG A 189 12.14 2.18 42.79
C ARG A 189 12.85 2.21 44.14
N GLN A 190 14.17 2.34 44.13
CA GLN A 190 14.97 2.54 45.33
C GLN A 190 15.94 3.68 45.11
N THR A 191 16.14 4.46 46.16
CA THR A 191 17.19 5.48 46.23
C THR A 191 18.48 4.83 46.71
N GLU A 192 19.59 5.17 46.08
CA GLU A 192 20.91 4.73 46.49
C GLU A 192 21.70 5.95 46.98
N LYS A 193 22.39 5.75 48.10
CA LYS A 193 23.19 6.79 48.72
C LYS A 193 24.49 6.92 47.93
N ARG A 194 24.78 8.12 47.41
CA ARG A 194 26.02 8.36 46.70
C ARG A 194 27.15 8.56 47.71
N ASP A 195 27.97 7.52 47.92
CA ASP A 195 29.20 7.67 48.68
C ASP A 195 30.18 8.59 47.91
N GLN A 196 30.77 9.56 48.62
CA GLN A 196 31.76 10.52 48.09
C GLN A 196 33.17 9.98 48.20
#